data_AF-A0A6J5JV24-F1
#
_entry.id   AF-A0A6J5JV24-F1
#
_cell.length_a   1.000
_cell.length_b   1.000
_cell.length_c   1.000
_cell.angle_alpha   90.00
_cell.angle_beta   90.00
_cell.angle_gamma   90.00
#
_symmetry.space_group_name_H-M   'P 1'
#
loop_
_entity.id
_entity.type
_entity.pdbx_description
1 polymer ?
#
loop_
_entity_poly.entity_id
_entity_poly.type
_entity_poly.pdbx_seq_one_letter_code
_entity_poly.pdbx_strand_id
1 'polypeptide(L)'
;MSVAYINEADRVRAALATIPADDYTTWVDMAFAVKHGLGEAGFDLWDAWSQTAPNYDARSARATWRSASESGGITLASLFWLAREHGFDLAGSRAVGDVAARSAPARALIVGAGAPLERKRRARRAAVARDALSIWHWARPVAPDHPYLMRKQIAPLPTLRELEAEELHVLLGYAPKSNDAALLGRVLIVPVRIGHQISTLELIDCEGRKSSLAGGAKAGGWWSVMPEQYRRGACLPVLIAEGVATAVSAWQATGWYTLAALSSGNLPKVATVWRAQHPKDELVILADLGAGYAHAEHAARDAHARLVAPRFASGARIANQLPTDFNDMAVLDGKDAVGELLRRAVLDTPAPASTEAKASRARTEGMAFNLTGDGDMGSRKAGKGTAADDVRRHAEVDSSGSDRASTRPSGTPEEGKQAFTHEPAASSITETTGEGQHSNRGPRHAAGELIYGLDAVPTDVKLAAERRFGAALRMFTPRENGGPYRGEVFNTEHYLVQGVAPRSVVFHAKGKMTFVSDRLRWMDEHHRLNGADVQIVYEGERAKLYPWDRARDQLERAVASLKKSAREMGFDGMDAKLDALHAASWARVKAARAAALAQARSRVDGHGDVDDPQR
;
A
#
# COMPACT_ATOMS: atom_id res chain seq x y z
N MET A 1 31.57 21.61 -19.11
CA MET A 1 31.09 22.35 -20.30
C MET A 1 29.57 22.33 -20.27
N SER A 2 28.90 23.47 -20.41
CA SER A 2 27.42 23.54 -20.39
C SER A 2 26.88 23.12 -21.75
N VAL A 3 26.23 21.95 -21.84
CA VAL A 3 25.56 21.50 -23.07
C VAL A 3 24.20 22.18 -23.17
N ALA A 4 24.01 23.04 -24.18
CA ALA A 4 22.72 23.63 -24.49
C ALA A 4 21.89 22.62 -25.31
N TYR A 5 20.63 22.41 -24.91
CA TYR A 5 19.69 21.50 -25.60
C TYR A 5 18.76 22.30 -26.51
N ILE A 6 18.55 21.82 -27.73
CA ILE A 6 17.87 22.56 -28.81
C ILE A 6 16.35 22.58 -28.65
N ASN A 7 15.77 21.60 -27.93
CA ASN A 7 14.34 21.53 -27.63
C ASN A 7 14.07 20.82 -26.28
N GLU A 8 12.83 20.86 -25.80
CA GLU A 8 12.46 20.27 -24.50
C GLU A 8 12.50 18.72 -24.51
N ALA A 9 12.29 18.06 -25.64
CA ALA A 9 12.39 16.60 -25.76
C ALA A 9 13.83 16.10 -25.57
N ASP A 10 14.83 16.76 -26.17
CA ASP A 10 16.25 16.46 -25.95
C ASP A 10 16.67 16.73 -24.50
N ARG A 11 16.13 17.80 -23.90
CA ARG A 11 16.35 18.15 -22.49
C ARG A 11 15.75 17.11 -21.53
N VAL A 12 14.57 16.55 -21.85
CA VAL A 12 13.96 15.44 -21.12
C VAL A 12 14.76 14.15 -21.31
N ARG A 13 15.22 13.83 -22.53
CA ARG A 13 16.08 12.66 -22.80
C ARG A 13 17.35 12.69 -21.95
N ALA A 14 18.04 13.84 -21.93
CA ALA A 14 19.26 14.02 -21.16
C ALA A 14 19.03 13.97 -19.64
N ALA A 15 17.89 14.48 -19.15
CA ALA A 15 17.53 14.40 -17.74
C ALA A 15 17.21 12.95 -17.31
N LEU A 16 16.44 12.21 -18.12
CA LEU A 16 16.16 10.78 -17.88
C LEU A 16 17.46 9.96 -17.82
N ALA A 17 18.41 10.20 -18.71
CA ALA A 17 19.69 9.47 -18.76
C ALA A 17 20.55 9.60 -17.49
N THR A 18 20.25 10.54 -16.57
CA THR A 18 20.91 10.63 -15.26
C THR A 18 20.25 9.78 -14.16
N ILE A 19 19.00 9.37 -14.36
CA ILE A 19 18.18 8.69 -13.34
C ILE A 19 18.23 7.16 -13.59
N PRO A 20 18.50 6.32 -12.57
CA PRO A 20 18.37 4.87 -12.68
C PRO A 20 16.92 4.43 -12.98
N ALA A 21 16.75 3.48 -13.90
CA ALA A 21 15.45 2.97 -14.35
C ALA A 21 14.96 1.71 -13.60
N ASP A 22 15.69 1.24 -12.59
CA ASP A 22 15.50 -0.03 -11.88
C ASP A 22 14.42 0.01 -10.77
N ASP A 23 14.26 1.14 -10.07
CA ASP A 23 13.17 1.30 -9.10
C ASP A 23 11.81 1.48 -9.79
N TYR A 24 10.95 0.46 -9.65
CA TYR A 24 9.59 0.44 -10.20
C TYR A 24 8.76 1.69 -9.84
N THR A 25 8.89 2.27 -8.64
CA THR A 25 8.08 3.45 -8.28
C THR A 25 8.55 4.72 -8.98
N THR A 26 9.85 4.85 -9.18
CA THR A 26 10.49 5.93 -9.94
C THR A 26 10.19 5.77 -11.43
N TRP A 27 10.29 4.55 -11.95
CA TRP A 27 9.97 4.19 -13.32
C TRP A 27 8.55 4.56 -13.73
N VAL A 28 7.55 4.20 -12.91
CA VAL A 28 6.15 4.62 -13.10
C VAL A 28 6.01 6.14 -12.99
N ASP A 29 6.57 6.79 -11.95
CA ASP A 29 6.43 8.23 -11.78
C ASP A 29 7.08 9.03 -12.94
N MET A 30 8.15 8.53 -13.57
CA MET A 30 8.72 9.12 -14.79
C MET A 30 7.79 8.95 -16.00
N ALA A 31 7.04 7.85 -16.12
CA ALA A 31 6.05 7.68 -17.18
C ALA A 31 4.98 8.79 -17.12
N PHE A 32 4.46 9.07 -15.92
CA PHE A 32 3.52 10.17 -15.69
C PHE A 32 4.16 11.55 -15.94
N ALA A 33 5.40 11.76 -15.48
CA ALA A 33 6.10 13.04 -15.68
C ALA A 33 6.34 13.38 -17.15
N VAL A 34 6.84 12.41 -17.93
CA VAL A 34 7.13 12.57 -19.36
C VAL A 34 5.84 12.73 -20.15
N LYS A 35 4.81 11.91 -19.88
CA LYS A 35 3.52 11.98 -20.57
C LYS A 35 2.76 13.28 -20.29
N HIS A 36 2.80 13.79 -19.06
CA HIS A 36 2.28 15.15 -18.77
C HIS A 36 2.99 16.23 -19.60
N GLY A 37 4.30 16.08 -19.84
CA GLY A 37 5.10 17.09 -20.54
C GLY A 37 4.98 17.08 -22.05
N LEU A 38 5.08 15.88 -22.63
CA LEU A 38 5.29 15.68 -24.07
C LEU A 38 4.10 14.93 -24.72
N GLY A 39 3.02 14.69 -23.97
CA GLY A 39 1.89 13.88 -24.41
C GLY A 39 2.31 12.46 -24.80
N GLU A 40 1.55 11.85 -25.70
CA GLU A 40 1.89 10.53 -26.29
C GLU A 40 3.25 10.52 -27.02
N ALA A 41 3.72 11.65 -27.55
CA ALA A 41 5.04 11.75 -28.21
C ALA A 41 6.23 11.58 -27.24
N GLY A 42 5.98 11.60 -25.93
CA GLY A 42 6.97 11.28 -24.91
C GLY A 42 7.29 9.79 -24.76
N PHE A 43 6.50 8.88 -25.35
CA PHE A 43 6.65 7.43 -25.13
C PHE A 43 8.04 6.94 -25.48
N ASP A 44 8.53 7.24 -26.68
CA ASP A 44 9.80 6.71 -27.20
C ASP A 44 11.01 7.15 -26.35
N LEU A 45 10.94 8.34 -25.73
CA LEU A 45 11.98 8.83 -24.83
C LEU A 45 11.99 8.10 -23.49
N TRP A 46 10.81 7.88 -22.91
CA TRP A 46 10.67 7.15 -21.67
C TRP A 46 10.92 5.64 -21.86
N ASP A 47 10.52 5.05 -22.98
CA ASP A 47 10.76 3.65 -23.29
C ASP A 47 12.24 3.36 -23.57
N ALA A 48 12.93 4.21 -24.35
CA ALA A 48 14.38 4.09 -24.55
C ALA A 48 15.19 4.23 -23.24
N TRP A 49 14.73 5.09 -22.32
CA TRP A 49 15.29 5.13 -20.96
C TRP A 49 14.96 3.86 -20.16
N SER A 50 13.72 3.37 -20.25
CA SER A 50 13.26 2.16 -19.57
C SER A 50 14.06 0.92 -19.97
N GLN A 51 14.48 0.83 -21.23
CA GLN A 51 15.32 -0.26 -21.76
C GLN A 51 16.71 -0.34 -21.11
N THR A 52 17.14 0.69 -20.37
CA THR A 52 18.39 0.63 -19.58
C THR A 52 18.27 -0.22 -18.31
N ALA A 53 17.05 -0.55 -17.88
CA ALA A 53 16.82 -1.38 -16.69
C ALA A 53 17.01 -2.88 -17.01
N PRO A 54 17.71 -3.66 -16.17
CA PRO A 54 17.99 -5.08 -16.43
C PRO A 54 16.74 -5.97 -16.38
N ASN A 55 15.61 -5.44 -15.90
CA ASN A 55 14.31 -6.07 -15.76
C ASN A 55 13.24 -5.49 -16.71
N TYR A 56 13.65 -4.78 -17.78
CA TYR A 56 12.74 -4.18 -18.75
C TYR A 56 11.85 -5.22 -19.47
N ASP A 57 10.55 -4.91 -19.60
CA ASP A 57 9.60 -5.63 -20.45
C ASP A 57 8.78 -4.62 -21.27
N ALA A 58 8.87 -4.72 -22.60
CA ALA A 58 8.18 -3.83 -23.53
C ALA A 58 6.65 -3.89 -23.42
N ARG A 59 6.07 -5.03 -22.98
CA ARG A 59 4.62 -5.12 -22.74
C ARG A 59 4.22 -4.31 -21.52
N SER A 60 4.93 -4.49 -20.40
CA SER A 60 4.76 -3.73 -19.16
C SER A 60 5.01 -2.24 -19.35
N ALA A 61 5.98 -1.84 -20.18
CA ALA A 61 6.23 -0.45 -20.55
C ALA A 61 4.99 0.17 -21.24
N ARG A 62 4.49 -0.47 -22.31
CA ARG A 62 3.27 -0.04 -23.02
C ARG A 62 2.01 -0.07 -22.13
N ALA A 63 1.90 -0.98 -21.17
CA ALA A 63 0.80 -1.01 -20.21
C ALA A 63 0.87 0.17 -19.21
N THR A 64 2.06 0.43 -18.68
CA THR A 64 2.31 1.53 -17.75
C THR A 64 2.08 2.89 -18.43
N TRP A 65 2.56 3.06 -19.66
CA TRP A 65 2.33 4.27 -20.44
C TRP A 65 0.85 4.53 -20.77
N ARG A 66 0.07 3.48 -21.05
CA ARG A 66 -1.40 3.58 -21.21
C ARG A 66 -2.10 3.94 -19.90
N SER A 67 -1.54 3.57 -18.75
CA SER A 67 -2.07 3.93 -17.42
C SER A 67 -1.68 5.35 -16.98
N ALA A 68 -0.62 5.92 -17.57
CA ALA A 68 -0.21 7.29 -17.33
C ALA A 68 -1.19 8.29 -17.94
N SER A 69 -1.50 9.35 -17.20
CA SER A 69 -2.46 10.40 -17.59
C SER A 69 -1.80 11.77 -17.64
N GLU A 70 -2.13 12.55 -18.67
CA GLU A 70 -1.64 13.92 -18.87
C GLU A 70 -2.15 14.89 -17.78
N SER A 71 -3.27 14.55 -17.12
CA SER A 71 -3.86 15.31 -16.00
C SER A 71 -3.35 14.88 -14.62
N GLY A 72 -2.18 14.24 -14.56
CA GLY A 72 -1.56 13.74 -13.32
C GLY A 72 -0.90 14.83 -12.46
N GLY A 73 -0.79 14.58 -11.16
CA GLY A 73 -0.13 15.48 -10.20
C GLY A 73 1.41 15.40 -10.17
N ILE A 74 2.00 14.73 -11.16
CA ILE A 74 3.44 14.51 -11.39
C ILE A 74 3.71 15.04 -12.80
N THR A 75 4.71 15.90 -12.96
CA THR A 75 4.95 16.68 -14.19
C THR A 75 6.42 16.66 -14.56
N LEU A 76 6.82 17.25 -15.69
CA LEU A 76 8.24 17.44 -16.04
C LEU A 76 9.06 18.11 -14.92
N ALA A 77 8.45 18.96 -14.09
CA ALA A 77 9.14 19.56 -12.95
C ALA A 77 9.60 18.50 -11.92
N SER A 78 8.87 17.40 -11.77
CA SER A 78 9.24 16.27 -10.91
C SER A 78 10.40 15.46 -11.49
N LEU A 79 10.41 15.23 -12.81
CA LEU A 79 11.51 14.59 -13.53
C LEU A 79 12.80 15.43 -13.46
N PHE A 80 12.70 16.73 -13.75
CA PHE A 80 13.82 17.65 -13.68
C PHE A 80 14.37 17.83 -12.26
N TRP A 81 13.50 17.78 -11.23
CA TRP A 81 13.96 17.74 -9.84
C TRP A 81 14.77 16.48 -9.54
N LEU A 82 14.25 15.29 -9.90
CA LEU A 82 14.93 14.02 -9.64
C LEU A 82 16.26 13.91 -10.39
N ALA A 83 16.30 14.31 -11.67
CA ALA A 83 17.52 14.36 -12.46
C ALA A 83 18.61 15.23 -11.79
N ARG A 84 18.23 16.34 -11.15
CA ARG A 84 19.18 17.21 -10.42
C ARG A 84 19.76 16.52 -9.19
N GLU A 85 18.98 15.73 -8.45
CA GLU A 85 19.51 14.92 -7.34
C GLU A 85 20.52 13.86 -7.85
N HIS A 86 20.39 13.44 -9.11
CA HIS A 86 21.38 12.62 -9.84
C HIS A 86 22.43 13.43 -10.64
N GLY A 87 22.60 14.73 -10.35
CA GLY A 87 23.68 15.56 -10.89
C GLY A 87 23.37 16.35 -12.18
N PHE A 88 22.13 16.35 -12.67
CA PHE A 88 21.74 17.11 -13.87
C PHE A 88 21.73 18.63 -13.66
N ASP A 89 22.45 19.38 -14.51
CA ASP A 89 22.49 20.85 -14.46
C ASP A 89 21.21 21.49 -15.05
N LEU A 90 20.27 21.82 -14.16
CA LEU A 90 19.06 22.56 -14.53
C LEU A 90 19.32 23.98 -15.03
N ALA A 91 20.40 24.64 -14.59
CA ALA A 91 20.67 26.04 -14.91
C ALA A 91 21.26 26.19 -16.32
N GLY A 92 22.25 25.37 -16.68
CA GLY A 92 22.78 25.28 -18.05
C GLY A 92 21.75 24.77 -19.05
N SER A 93 20.89 23.81 -18.65
CA SER A 93 19.93 23.18 -19.57
C SER A 93 18.87 24.11 -20.18
N ARG A 94 18.67 25.33 -19.65
CA ARG A 94 17.67 26.30 -20.13
C ARG A 94 18.24 27.36 -21.10
N ALA A 95 19.53 27.32 -21.41
CA ALA A 95 20.19 28.36 -22.19
C ALA A 95 20.04 28.16 -23.71
N VAL A 96 18.82 28.39 -24.24
CA VAL A 96 18.50 29.03 -25.53
C VAL A 96 16.97 29.24 -25.53
N GLY A 97 16.49 30.44 -25.88
CA GLY A 97 15.12 30.60 -26.36
C GLY A 97 14.04 31.21 -25.45
N ASP A 98 14.35 31.95 -24.38
CA ASP A 98 13.45 33.04 -23.95
C ASP A 98 14.15 34.12 -23.11
N VAL A 99 14.06 35.38 -23.54
CA VAL A 99 14.72 36.54 -22.90
C VAL A 99 13.69 37.52 -22.31
N ALA A 100 12.38 37.28 -22.48
CA ALA A 100 11.33 38.25 -22.20
C ALA A 100 10.77 38.24 -20.76
N ALA A 101 11.31 37.44 -19.82
CA ALA A 101 10.75 37.29 -18.47
C ALA A 101 11.81 37.26 -17.35
N ARG A 102 12.54 38.38 -17.15
CA ARG A 102 13.39 38.58 -15.95
C ARG A 102 13.24 39.99 -15.37
N SER A 103 12.32 40.14 -14.40
CA SER A 103 12.38 41.19 -13.35
C SER A 103 11.40 40.91 -12.20
N ALA A 104 11.84 40.11 -11.22
CA ALA A 104 11.36 40.12 -9.83
C ALA A 104 12.45 39.53 -8.93
N PRO A 105 12.66 40.01 -7.68
CA PRO A 105 13.93 39.84 -6.99
C PRO A 105 14.12 38.52 -6.22
N ALA A 106 15.38 38.36 -5.81
CA ALA A 106 16.04 37.23 -5.17
C ALA A 106 15.37 36.55 -3.95
N ARG A 107 15.80 35.28 -3.77
CA ARG A 107 16.07 34.60 -2.48
C ARG A 107 14.91 34.54 -1.45
N ALA A 108 14.17 33.43 -1.51
CA ALA A 108 13.76 32.71 -0.30
C ALA A 108 14.40 31.31 -0.31
N LEU A 109 14.92 30.82 0.83
CA LEU A 109 15.38 29.44 0.94
C LEU A 109 14.17 28.49 0.81
N ILE A 110 14.13 27.66 -0.23
CA ILE A 110 13.15 26.58 -0.32
C ILE A 110 13.69 25.32 0.38
N VAL A 111 13.79 25.39 1.70
CA VAL A 111 13.77 24.19 2.55
C VAL A 111 12.31 23.76 2.65
N GLY A 112 11.84 22.92 1.71
CA GLY A 112 10.45 22.45 1.75
C GLY A 112 9.84 21.81 0.50
N ALA A 113 10.52 21.77 -0.65
CA ALA A 113 9.91 21.29 -1.91
C ALA A 113 9.71 19.75 -2.00
N GLY A 114 10.52 18.94 -1.31
CA GLY A 114 10.34 17.48 -1.26
C GLY A 114 9.12 17.06 -0.45
N ALA A 115 8.83 17.78 0.64
CA ALA A 115 7.76 17.41 1.57
C ALA A 115 6.36 17.36 0.92
N PRO A 116 5.94 18.26 0.00
CA PRO A 116 4.71 18.09 -0.77
C PRO A 116 4.60 16.77 -1.56
N LEU A 117 5.67 16.31 -2.22
CA LEU A 117 5.64 15.08 -3.01
C LEU A 117 5.64 13.84 -2.10
N GLU A 118 6.45 13.84 -1.04
CA GLU A 118 6.45 12.77 -0.03
C GLU A 118 5.13 12.68 0.71
N ARG A 119 4.54 13.82 1.10
CA ARG A 119 3.17 13.89 1.66
C ARG A 119 2.15 13.32 0.68
N LYS A 120 2.23 13.62 -0.61
CA LYS A 120 1.34 13.04 -1.65
C LYS A 120 1.53 11.52 -1.79
N ARG A 121 2.77 11.04 -1.89
CA ARG A 121 3.10 9.59 -1.95
C ARG A 121 2.62 8.88 -0.68
N ARG A 122 2.84 9.45 0.51
CA ARG A 122 2.35 8.94 1.81
C ARG A 122 0.82 8.95 1.91
N ALA A 123 0.15 10.01 1.45
CA ALA A 123 -1.30 10.11 1.44
C ALA A 123 -1.94 9.08 0.48
N ARG A 124 -1.35 8.86 -0.71
CA ARG A 124 -1.77 7.79 -1.63
C ARG A 124 -1.62 6.41 -1.00
N ARG A 125 -0.45 6.11 -0.41
CA ARG A 125 -0.21 4.84 0.31
C ARG A 125 -1.19 4.64 1.48
N ALA A 126 -1.50 5.70 2.23
CA ALA A 126 -2.48 5.67 3.32
C ALA A 126 -3.95 5.56 2.84
N ALA A 127 -4.27 6.01 1.63
CA ALA A 127 -5.56 5.72 1.00
C ALA A 127 -5.65 4.24 0.65
N VAL A 128 -4.68 3.70 -0.10
CA VAL A 128 -4.66 2.29 -0.50
C VAL A 128 -4.60 1.35 0.71
N ALA A 129 -3.93 1.72 1.80
CA ALA A 129 -3.96 0.95 3.05
C ALA A 129 -5.36 0.87 3.69
N ARG A 130 -6.17 1.95 3.62
CA ARG A 130 -7.57 1.94 4.07
C ARG A 130 -8.46 1.13 3.14
N ASP A 131 -8.24 1.21 1.84
CA ASP A 131 -8.99 0.42 0.84
C ASP A 131 -8.67 -1.07 1.01
N ALA A 132 -7.39 -1.41 1.17
CA ALA A 132 -6.90 -2.75 1.49
C ALA A 132 -7.51 -3.31 2.78
N LEU A 133 -7.52 -2.51 3.85
CA LEU A 133 -8.15 -2.89 5.12
C LEU A 133 -9.66 -3.07 4.97
N SER A 134 -10.32 -2.25 4.16
CA SER A 134 -11.76 -2.36 3.90
C SER A 134 -12.07 -3.65 3.14
N ILE A 135 -11.41 -3.89 2.01
CA ILE A 135 -11.53 -5.12 1.22
C ILE A 135 -11.21 -6.34 2.09
N TRP A 136 -10.19 -6.28 2.95
CA TRP A 136 -9.89 -7.36 3.90
C TRP A 136 -11.07 -7.67 4.83
N HIS A 137 -11.76 -6.68 5.38
CA HIS A 137 -12.94 -6.91 6.22
C HIS A 137 -14.17 -7.41 5.44
N TRP A 138 -14.37 -6.93 4.21
CA TRP A 138 -15.42 -7.36 3.29
C TRP A 138 -15.22 -8.79 2.76
N ALA A 139 -13.96 -9.21 2.59
CA ALA A 139 -13.61 -10.53 2.06
C ALA A 139 -14.01 -11.66 3.01
N ARG A 140 -14.41 -12.80 2.45
CA ARG A 140 -14.86 -13.99 3.20
C ARG A 140 -13.65 -14.78 3.70
N PRO A 141 -13.74 -15.55 4.80
CA PRO A 141 -12.73 -16.57 5.12
C PRO A 141 -12.55 -17.50 3.91
N VAL A 142 -11.31 -17.88 3.59
CA VAL A 142 -11.07 -18.75 2.42
C VAL A 142 -11.63 -20.15 2.65
N ALA A 143 -12.37 -20.67 1.67
CA ALA A 143 -12.99 -21.99 1.72
C ALA A 143 -11.97 -23.11 1.38
N PRO A 144 -12.12 -24.33 1.92
CA PRO A 144 -11.23 -25.45 1.60
C PRO A 144 -11.20 -25.82 0.10
N ASP A 145 -12.31 -25.59 -0.62
CA ASP A 145 -12.47 -25.82 -2.05
C ASP A 145 -12.02 -24.63 -2.93
N HIS A 146 -11.34 -23.62 -2.36
CA HIS A 146 -10.84 -22.49 -3.13
C HIS A 146 -9.87 -22.99 -4.24
N PRO A 147 -10.11 -22.70 -5.54
CA PRO A 147 -9.44 -23.41 -6.64
C PRO A 147 -7.91 -23.31 -6.61
N TYR A 148 -7.38 -22.14 -6.23
CA TYR A 148 -5.94 -21.95 -6.05
C TYR A 148 -5.35 -22.84 -4.95
N LEU A 149 -6.06 -23.02 -3.82
CA LEU A 149 -5.59 -23.84 -2.70
C LEU A 149 -5.59 -25.31 -3.08
N MET A 150 -6.67 -25.79 -3.71
CA MET A 150 -6.75 -27.16 -4.24
C MET A 150 -5.62 -27.44 -5.23
N ARG A 151 -5.40 -26.56 -6.21
CA ARG A 151 -4.35 -26.74 -7.23
C ARG A 151 -2.93 -26.73 -6.65
N LYS A 152 -2.67 -25.95 -5.60
CA LYS A 152 -1.37 -25.94 -4.89
C LYS A 152 -1.28 -26.93 -3.72
N GLN A 153 -2.35 -27.67 -3.41
CA GLN A 153 -2.45 -28.65 -2.32
C GLN A 153 -2.10 -28.11 -0.91
N ILE A 154 -2.47 -26.86 -0.67
CA ILE A 154 -2.23 -26.13 0.58
C ILE A 154 -3.51 -25.95 1.39
N ALA A 155 -3.39 -25.89 2.71
CA ALA A 155 -4.54 -25.71 3.59
C ALA A 155 -5.14 -24.29 3.52
N PRO A 156 -6.47 -24.14 3.72
CA PRO A 156 -7.08 -22.85 4.03
C PRO A 156 -6.58 -22.34 5.39
N LEU A 157 -6.41 -21.03 5.52
CA LEU A 157 -5.86 -20.40 6.72
C LEU A 157 -6.67 -19.16 7.12
N PRO A 158 -6.86 -18.87 8.42
CA PRO A 158 -7.54 -17.66 8.88
C PRO A 158 -6.83 -16.34 8.48
N THR A 159 -5.56 -16.43 8.09
CA THR A 159 -4.73 -15.33 7.57
C THR A 159 -4.89 -15.09 6.07
N LEU A 160 -5.77 -15.86 5.41
CA LEU A 160 -6.18 -15.72 4.01
C LEU A 160 -7.70 -15.50 3.92
N ARG A 161 -8.12 -14.78 2.88
CA ARG A 161 -9.54 -14.54 2.57
C ARG A 161 -9.80 -14.69 1.08
N GLU A 162 -11.06 -14.64 0.67
CA GLU A 162 -11.49 -14.74 -0.72
C GLU A 162 -12.60 -13.73 -1.07
N LEU A 163 -12.66 -13.36 -2.35
CA LEU A 163 -13.73 -12.60 -3.01
C LEU A 163 -13.88 -13.07 -4.45
N GLU A 164 -15.04 -12.88 -5.05
CA GLU A 164 -15.15 -13.02 -6.51
C GLU A 164 -14.42 -11.86 -7.21
N ALA A 165 -13.83 -12.13 -8.37
CA ALA A 165 -13.21 -11.10 -9.21
C ALA A 165 -14.16 -9.94 -9.55
N GLU A 166 -15.47 -10.21 -9.67
CA GLU A 166 -16.50 -9.21 -9.90
C GLU A 166 -16.78 -8.33 -8.67
N GLU A 167 -16.86 -8.93 -7.48
CA GLU A 167 -16.97 -8.18 -6.21
C GLU A 167 -15.75 -7.27 -6.02
N LEU A 168 -14.57 -7.81 -6.30
CA LEU A 168 -13.30 -7.09 -6.21
C LEU A 168 -13.21 -5.94 -7.24
N HIS A 169 -13.70 -6.14 -8.46
CA HIS A 169 -13.82 -5.10 -9.48
C HIS A 169 -14.74 -3.95 -9.01
N VAL A 170 -15.89 -4.27 -8.41
CA VAL A 170 -16.83 -3.28 -7.88
C VAL A 170 -16.24 -2.51 -6.69
N LEU A 171 -15.52 -3.18 -5.79
CA LEU A 171 -14.87 -2.55 -4.62
C LEU A 171 -13.71 -1.63 -5.01
N LEU A 172 -12.95 -1.98 -6.05
CA LEU A 172 -11.78 -1.21 -6.50
C LEU A 172 -12.10 -0.15 -7.57
N GLY A 173 -13.22 -0.28 -8.30
CA GLY A 173 -13.54 0.56 -9.45
C GLY A 173 -12.69 0.29 -10.70
N TYR A 174 -11.81 -0.71 -10.65
CA TYR A 174 -11.02 -1.22 -11.78
C TYR A 174 -10.86 -2.74 -11.65
N ALA A 175 -10.65 -3.44 -12.77
CA ALA A 175 -10.35 -4.87 -12.75
C ALA A 175 -8.85 -5.07 -12.48
N PRO A 176 -8.43 -5.77 -11.41
CA PRO A 176 -7.03 -6.14 -11.21
C PRO A 176 -6.54 -7.03 -12.35
N LYS A 177 -5.26 -6.86 -12.72
CA LYS A 177 -4.66 -7.52 -13.89
C LYS A 177 -3.30 -8.12 -13.59
N SER A 178 -2.95 -9.14 -14.36
CA SER A 178 -1.62 -9.76 -14.45
C SER A 178 -1.30 -9.88 -15.94
N ASN A 179 -0.20 -9.27 -16.41
CA ASN A 179 0.22 -9.27 -17.82
C ASN A 179 -0.93 -8.92 -18.80
N ASP A 180 -1.59 -7.78 -18.59
CA ASP A 180 -2.81 -7.28 -19.28
C ASP A 180 -4.11 -8.12 -19.12
N ALA A 181 -4.03 -9.39 -18.73
CA ALA A 181 -5.19 -10.25 -18.44
C ALA A 181 -5.83 -9.90 -17.09
N ALA A 182 -7.16 -9.86 -17.02
CA ALA A 182 -7.89 -9.65 -15.76
C ALA A 182 -7.86 -10.92 -14.89
N LEU A 183 -7.91 -10.75 -13.57
CA LEU A 183 -8.14 -11.86 -12.64
C LEU A 183 -9.57 -12.40 -12.79
N LEU A 184 -9.76 -13.72 -12.63
CA LEU A 184 -11.04 -14.41 -12.86
C LEU A 184 -11.47 -15.31 -11.68
N GLY A 185 -12.79 -15.50 -11.53
CA GLY A 185 -13.39 -16.38 -10.53
C GLY A 185 -13.09 -15.99 -9.08
N ARG A 186 -12.98 -17.00 -8.20
CA ARG A 186 -12.56 -16.80 -6.80
C ARG A 186 -11.10 -16.36 -6.73
N VAL A 187 -10.90 -15.15 -6.21
CA VAL A 187 -9.60 -14.51 -5.99
C VAL A 187 -9.23 -14.60 -4.52
N LEU A 188 -8.08 -15.22 -4.24
CA LEU A 188 -7.44 -15.23 -2.94
C LEU A 188 -6.93 -13.83 -2.60
N ILE A 189 -7.31 -13.35 -1.42
CA ILE A 189 -6.96 -12.06 -0.85
C ILE A 189 -5.88 -12.27 0.21
N VAL A 190 -4.67 -11.79 -0.09
CA VAL A 190 -3.47 -11.95 0.74
C VAL A 190 -3.06 -10.59 1.33
N PRO A 191 -3.15 -10.38 2.65
CA PRO A 191 -2.86 -9.08 3.25
C PRO A 191 -1.35 -8.85 3.37
N VAL A 192 -0.85 -7.78 2.75
CA VAL A 192 0.55 -7.37 2.87
C VAL A 192 0.69 -6.39 4.03
N ARG A 193 1.51 -6.75 5.01
CA ARG A 193 1.72 -5.96 6.23
C ARG A 193 3.08 -5.27 6.21
N ILE A 194 3.10 -4.02 6.68
CA ILE A 194 4.33 -3.28 6.99
C ILE A 194 4.20 -2.85 8.46
N GLY A 195 5.02 -3.45 9.33
CA GLY A 195 4.75 -3.46 10.76
C GLY A 195 3.38 -4.09 11.05
N HIS A 196 2.65 -3.56 12.04
CA HIS A 196 1.37 -4.13 12.47
C HIS A 196 0.16 -3.78 11.57
N GLN A 197 0.33 -3.00 10.50
CA GLN A 197 -0.76 -2.52 9.64
C GLN A 197 -0.77 -3.20 8.26
N ILE A 198 -1.96 -3.47 7.73
CA ILE A 198 -2.12 -3.87 6.32
C ILE A 198 -1.86 -2.63 5.45
N SER A 199 -0.87 -2.71 4.56
CA SER A 199 -0.50 -1.58 3.67
C SER A 199 -0.97 -1.75 2.22
N THR A 200 -1.21 -2.99 1.79
CA THR A 200 -1.78 -3.32 0.47
C THR A 200 -2.28 -4.78 0.50
N LEU A 201 -2.86 -5.24 -0.60
CA LEU A 201 -3.23 -6.65 -0.82
C LEU A 201 -2.48 -7.20 -2.03
N GLU A 202 -2.04 -8.45 -1.93
CA GLU A 202 -1.78 -9.30 -3.10
C GLU A 202 -3.04 -10.12 -3.41
N LEU A 203 -3.33 -10.24 -4.70
CA LEU A 203 -4.53 -10.83 -5.26
C LEU A 203 -4.09 -12.00 -6.14
N ILE A 204 -4.60 -13.20 -5.89
CA ILE A 204 -4.20 -14.42 -6.63
C ILE A 204 -5.44 -15.16 -7.09
N ASP A 205 -5.62 -15.31 -8.40
CA ASP A 205 -6.82 -15.97 -8.95
C ASP A 205 -6.71 -17.51 -9.03
N CYS A 206 -7.75 -18.15 -9.55
CA CYS A 206 -7.81 -19.61 -9.71
C CYS A 206 -6.67 -20.19 -10.57
N GLU A 207 -6.22 -19.45 -11.60
CA GLU A 207 -5.09 -19.80 -12.46
C GLU A 207 -3.73 -19.46 -11.82
N GLY A 208 -3.74 -18.75 -10.69
CA GLY A 208 -2.55 -18.27 -9.99
C GLY A 208 -1.93 -17.02 -10.62
N ARG A 209 -2.67 -16.31 -11.50
CA ARG A 209 -2.28 -14.96 -11.93
C ARG A 209 -2.29 -14.05 -10.71
N LYS A 210 -1.21 -13.28 -10.55
CA LYS A 210 -1.02 -12.40 -9.38
C LYS A 210 -1.19 -10.93 -9.76
N SER A 211 -1.79 -10.16 -8.88
CA SER A 211 -1.88 -8.70 -8.96
C SER A 211 -1.68 -8.08 -7.57
N SER A 212 -1.53 -6.77 -7.50
CA SER A 212 -1.42 -6.01 -6.24
C SER A 212 -2.22 -4.71 -6.36
N LEU A 213 -2.71 -4.16 -5.25
CA LEU A 213 -3.49 -2.92 -5.32
C LEU A 213 -2.62 -1.74 -5.82
N ALA A 214 -3.13 -1.06 -6.85
CA ALA A 214 -2.42 0.01 -7.54
C ALA A 214 -2.06 1.17 -6.61
N GLY A 215 -0.75 1.43 -6.43
CA GLY A 215 -0.23 2.50 -5.57
C GLY A 215 -0.10 2.13 -4.08
N GLY A 216 -0.37 0.87 -3.70
CA GLY A 216 -0.09 0.35 -2.37
C GLY A 216 1.42 0.15 -2.14
N ALA A 217 1.85 0.17 -0.88
CA ALA A 217 3.24 -0.12 -0.53
C ALA A 217 3.42 -1.62 -0.24
N LYS A 218 4.20 -2.30 -1.10
CA LYS A 218 4.58 -3.73 -0.94
C LYS A 218 6.03 -3.93 -0.48
N ALA A 219 6.92 -2.99 -0.82
CA ALA A 219 8.35 -3.08 -0.54
C ALA A 219 8.65 -3.23 0.97
N GLY A 220 9.36 -4.29 1.35
CA GLY A 220 9.67 -4.62 2.75
C GLY A 220 8.47 -5.13 3.55
N GLY A 221 7.29 -5.27 2.94
CA GLY A 221 6.11 -5.83 3.56
C GLY A 221 5.93 -7.31 3.24
N TRP A 222 5.29 -8.04 4.16
CA TRP A 222 5.14 -9.50 4.08
C TRP A 222 3.72 -9.94 4.44
N TRP A 223 3.42 -11.20 4.10
CA TRP A 223 2.32 -11.97 4.68
C TRP A 223 2.89 -13.00 5.66
N SER A 224 2.14 -13.36 6.70
CA SER A 224 2.55 -14.40 7.67
C SER A 224 1.50 -15.51 7.75
N VAL A 225 1.95 -16.77 7.80
CA VAL A 225 1.07 -17.94 7.81
C VAL A 225 0.16 -17.94 9.04
N MET A 226 0.68 -17.51 10.19
CA MET A 226 -0.08 -17.24 11.40
C MET A 226 0.17 -15.80 11.87
N PRO A 227 -0.72 -15.19 12.68
CA PRO A 227 -0.43 -13.92 13.33
C PRO A 227 0.78 -14.03 14.28
N GLU A 228 1.58 -12.97 14.34
CA GLU A 228 2.85 -12.89 15.08
C GLU A 228 2.73 -13.23 16.57
N GLN A 229 1.59 -12.91 17.19
CA GLN A 229 1.26 -13.26 18.58
C GLN A 229 1.25 -14.78 18.89
N TYR A 230 1.14 -15.64 17.86
CA TYR A 230 1.19 -17.10 18.00
C TYR A 230 2.59 -17.67 17.70
N ARG A 231 3.59 -16.80 17.49
CA ARG A 231 4.97 -17.21 17.33
C ARG A 231 5.47 -17.87 18.62
N ARG A 232 5.80 -19.16 18.53
CA ARG A 232 6.56 -19.87 19.57
C ARG A 232 7.96 -19.24 19.67
N GLY A 233 8.49 -19.17 20.89
CA GLY A 233 9.60 -18.27 21.27
C GLY A 233 10.89 -18.40 20.43
N ALA A 234 11.79 -17.43 20.63
CA ALA A 234 12.97 -17.15 19.78
C ALA A 234 13.97 -18.30 19.53
N CYS A 235 13.80 -19.47 20.17
CA CYS A 235 14.59 -20.67 19.93
C CYS A 235 14.17 -21.48 18.69
N LEU A 236 13.05 -21.15 18.05
CA LEU A 236 12.64 -21.79 16.79
C LEU A 236 12.98 -20.91 15.57
N PRO A 237 13.45 -21.49 14.46
CA PRO A 237 13.72 -20.74 13.24
C PRO A 237 12.47 -20.04 12.67
N VAL A 238 12.71 -18.91 12.01
CA VAL A 238 11.71 -18.22 11.18
C VAL A 238 12.03 -18.48 9.71
N LEU A 239 11.06 -19.01 9.00
CA LEU A 239 11.15 -19.28 7.56
C LEU A 239 10.66 -18.07 6.77
N ILE A 240 11.39 -17.66 5.73
CA ILE A 240 10.96 -16.62 4.80
C ILE A 240 10.95 -17.20 3.39
N ALA A 241 9.77 -17.30 2.78
CA ALA A 241 9.58 -17.80 1.43
C ALA A 241 9.26 -16.67 0.44
N GLU A 242 9.41 -16.94 -0.85
CA GLU A 242 8.91 -16.04 -1.88
C GLU A 242 7.36 -16.05 -1.93
N GLY A 243 6.74 -17.22 -2.11
CA GLY A 243 5.30 -17.35 -2.38
C GLY A 243 4.46 -17.81 -1.19
N VAL A 244 3.15 -17.54 -1.25
CA VAL A 244 2.16 -18.04 -0.27
C VAL A 244 2.17 -19.56 -0.21
N ALA A 245 2.12 -20.26 -1.36
CA ALA A 245 2.09 -21.72 -1.39
C ALA A 245 3.34 -22.35 -0.75
N THR A 246 4.53 -21.84 -1.11
CA THR A 246 5.82 -22.20 -0.53
C THR A 246 5.84 -22.01 1.00
N ALA A 247 5.33 -20.86 1.47
CA ALA A 247 5.22 -20.53 2.90
C ALA A 247 4.26 -21.47 3.66
N VAL A 248 3.08 -21.78 3.10
CA VAL A 248 2.13 -22.69 3.74
C VAL A 248 2.67 -24.11 3.79
N SER A 249 3.23 -24.62 2.69
CA SER A 249 3.79 -25.97 2.65
C SER A 249 4.97 -26.14 3.63
N ALA A 250 5.85 -25.15 3.75
CA ALA A 250 6.94 -25.19 4.74
C ALA A 250 6.44 -25.10 6.19
N TRP A 251 5.42 -24.29 6.48
CA TRP A 251 4.77 -24.26 7.80
C TRP A 251 4.09 -25.59 8.14
N GLN A 252 3.35 -26.20 7.20
CA GLN A 252 2.72 -27.51 7.43
C GLN A 252 3.74 -28.64 7.69
N ALA A 253 4.92 -28.54 7.07
CA ALA A 253 6.01 -29.51 7.21
C ALA A 253 6.82 -29.39 8.53
N THR A 254 6.89 -28.19 9.10
CA THR A 254 7.80 -27.88 10.23
C THR A 254 7.10 -27.39 11.50
N GLY A 255 5.93 -26.78 11.37
CA GLY A 255 5.28 -26.01 12.44
C GLY A 255 6.00 -24.70 12.79
N TRP A 256 7.05 -24.31 12.05
CA TRP A 256 7.85 -23.12 12.31
C TRP A 256 7.18 -21.86 11.77
N TYR A 257 7.44 -20.71 12.41
CA TYR A 257 6.81 -19.45 12.03
C TYR A 257 7.30 -19.02 10.64
N THR A 258 6.38 -18.85 9.70
CA THR A 258 6.72 -18.70 8.27
C THR A 258 6.08 -17.44 7.67
N LEU A 259 6.88 -16.73 6.88
CA LEU A 259 6.53 -15.52 6.14
C LEU A 259 6.56 -15.76 4.62
N ALA A 260 5.78 -14.99 3.86
CA ALA A 260 5.93 -14.85 2.42
C ALA A 260 6.26 -13.40 2.05
N ALA A 261 7.30 -13.21 1.23
CA ALA A 261 7.69 -11.91 0.69
C ALA A 261 6.87 -11.50 -0.55
N LEU A 262 6.08 -12.42 -1.11
CA LEU A 262 5.12 -12.21 -2.19
C LEU A 262 5.72 -11.85 -3.56
N SER A 263 7.06 -11.86 -3.70
CA SER A 263 7.79 -11.73 -4.97
C SER A 263 9.30 -11.78 -4.71
N SER A 264 10.06 -12.39 -5.62
CA SER A 264 11.53 -12.51 -5.59
C SER A 264 12.23 -11.17 -5.25
N GLY A 265 11.94 -10.11 -6.00
CA GLY A 265 12.51 -8.76 -5.78
C GLY A 265 12.12 -8.07 -4.47
N ASN A 266 11.22 -8.67 -3.67
CA ASN A 266 10.87 -8.21 -2.31
C ASN A 266 11.47 -9.11 -1.22
N LEU A 267 11.97 -10.30 -1.56
CA LEU A 267 12.53 -11.27 -0.62
C LEU A 267 13.73 -10.72 0.18
N PRO A 268 14.74 -10.04 -0.43
CA PRO A 268 15.80 -9.38 0.33
C PRO A 268 15.27 -8.29 1.25
N LYS A 269 14.32 -7.47 0.77
CA LYS A 269 13.75 -6.34 1.52
C LYS A 269 13.04 -6.82 2.79
N VAL A 270 12.27 -7.90 2.69
CA VAL A 270 11.59 -8.52 3.84
C VAL A 270 12.59 -9.15 4.80
N ALA A 271 13.59 -9.88 4.29
CA ALA A 271 14.60 -10.52 5.13
C ALA A 271 15.42 -9.49 5.96
N THR A 272 15.87 -8.41 5.34
CA THR A 272 16.62 -7.33 6.01
C THR A 272 15.75 -6.58 7.02
N VAL A 273 14.50 -6.24 6.68
CA VAL A 273 13.56 -5.59 7.62
C VAL A 273 13.26 -6.50 8.81
N TRP A 274 13.06 -7.79 8.60
CA TRP A 274 12.82 -8.75 9.67
C TRP A 274 14.05 -8.92 10.57
N ARG A 275 15.26 -9.07 10.01
CA ARG A 275 16.51 -9.16 10.77
C ARG A 275 16.75 -7.93 11.64
N ALA A 276 16.44 -6.73 11.14
CA ALA A 276 16.58 -5.49 11.90
C ALA A 276 15.60 -5.42 13.09
N GLN A 277 14.39 -5.96 12.95
CA GLN A 277 13.38 -6.03 14.02
C GLN A 277 13.65 -7.17 15.01
N HIS A 278 14.21 -8.27 14.53
CA HIS A 278 14.49 -9.49 15.31
C HIS A 278 15.95 -9.96 15.16
N PRO A 279 16.94 -9.24 15.75
CA PRO A 279 18.36 -9.55 15.55
C PRO A 279 18.77 -10.96 16.00
N LYS A 280 18.05 -11.56 16.96
CA LYS A 280 18.37 -12.86 17.57
C LYS A 280 17.76 -14.08 16.88
N ASP A 281 16.91 -13.89 15.87
CA ASP A 281 16.23 -14.99 15.20
C ASP A 281 17.20 -15.85 14.38
N GLU A 282 17.06 -17.18 14.42
CA GLU A 282 17.56 -18.00 13.31
C GLU A 282 16.62 -17.80 12.11
N LEU A 283 17.16 -17.25 11.02
CA LEU A 283 16.41 -16.99 9.79
C LEU A 283 16.79 -18.00 8.73
N VAL A 284 15.80 -18.52 8.03
CA VAL A 284 15.98 -19.45 6.92
C VAL A 284 15.22 -18.94 5.70
N ILE A 285 15.95 -18.62 4.63
CA ILE A 285 15.40 -18.21 3.34
C ILE A 285 15.13 -19.45 2.50
N LEU A 286 13.88 -19.61 2.07
CA LEU A 286 13.46 -20.69 1.17
C LEU A 286 13.63 -20.22 -0.27
N ALA A 287 14.58 -20.82 -0.99
CA ALA A 287 14.85 -20.50 -2.38
C ALA A 287 13.78 -21.10 -3.32
N ASP A 288 13.54 -20.40 -4.42
CA ASP A 288 12.89 -20.91 -5.63
C ASP A 288 13.99 -21.15 -6.68
N LEU A 289 13.97 -22.29 -7.38
CA LEU A 289 14.97 -22.60 -8.40
C LEU A 289 14.75 -21.77 -9.67
N GLY A 290 15.84 -21.47 -10.38
CA GLY A 290 15.79 -20.61 -11.56
C GLY A 290 15.82 -19.12 -11.20
N ALA A 291 14.90 -18.32 -11.74
CA ALA A 291 14.97 -16.85 -11.67
C ALA A 291 14.84 -16.27 -10.24
N GLY A 292 14.17 -16.97 -9.33
CA GLY A 292 14.06 -16.57 -7.92
C GLY A 292 15.36 -16.75 -7.12
N TYR A 293 16.24 -17.67 -7.55
CA TYR A 293 17.36 -18.14 -6.73
C TYR A 293 18.35 -17.03 -6.34
N ALA A 294 18.72 -16.16 -7.29
CA ALA A 294 19.65 -15.07 -7.04
C ALA A 294 19.12 -14.06 -5.99
N HIS A 295 17.80 -13.84 -5.96
CA HIS A 295 17.16 -13.01 -4.95
C HIS A 295 17.15 -13.68 -3.57
N ALA A 296 16.92 -15.00 -3.52
CA ALA A 296 17.00 -15.76 -2.28
C ALA A 296 18.44 -15.78 -1.71
N GLU A 297 19.46 -15.92 -2.56
CA GLU A 297 20.86 -15.85 -2.16
C GLU A 297 21.24 -14.46 -1.63
N HIS A 298 20.78 -13.38 -2.29
CA HIS A 298 20.96 -12.01 -1.82
C HIS A 298 20.28 -11.78 -0.46
N ALA A 299 19.03 -12.23 -0.31
CA ALA A 299 18.29 -12.16 0.95
C ALA A 299 19.00 -12.92 2.09
N ALA A 300 19.56 -14.09 1.80
CA ALA A 300 20.29 -14.89 2.79
C ALA A 300 21.59 -14.19 3.24
N ARG A 301 22.32 -13.59 2.30
CA ARG A 301 23.56 -12.85 2.57
C ARG A 301 23.30 -11.61 3.43
N ASP A 302 22.37 -10.75 3.01
CA ASP A 302 22.08 -9.46 3.65
C ASP A 302 21.47 -9.60 5.05
N ALA A 303 20.58 -10.59 5.23
CA ALA A 303 19.92 -10.82 6.50
C ALA A 303 20.71 -11.75 7.44
N HIS A 304 21.95 -12.15 7.09
CA HIS A 304 22.71 -13.18 7.79
C HIS A 304 21.83 -14.40 8.14
N ALA A 305 21.23 -14.96 7.09
CA ALA A 305 20.24 -16.03 7.16
C ALA A 305 20.72 -17.25 6.38
N ARG A 306 20.20 -18.42 6.75
CA ARG A 306 20.50 -19.69 6.09
C ARG A 306 19.73 -19.79 4.77
N LEU A 307 20.40 -20.04 3.66
CA LEU A 307 19.73 -20.37 2.40
C LEU A 307 19.44 -21.88 2.36
N VAL A 308 18.21 -22.27 2.02
CA VAL A 308 17.85 -23.66 1.73
C VAL A 308 17.06 -23.70 0.44
N ALA A 309 17.45 -24.59 -0.47
CA ALA A 309 16.76 -24.84 -1.74
C ALA A 309 16.05 -26.20 -1.69
N PRO A 310 14.91 -26.35 -2.40
CA PRO A 310 14.24 -27.64 -2.53
C PRO A 310 15.13 -28.63 -3.30
N ARG A 311 14.89 -29.92 -3.09
CA ARG A 311 15.57 -31.01 -3.80
C ARG A 311 14.55 -31.83 -4.54
N PHE A 312 14.87 -32.21 -5.77
CA PHE A 312 13.99 -32.96 -6.66
C PHE A 312 14.72 -34.16 -7.23
N ALA A 313 13.99 -35.25 -7.48
CA ALA A 313 14.53 -36.38 -8.24
C ALA A 313 14.88 -35.96 -9.69
N SER A 314 15.88 -36.62 -10.28
CA SER A 314 16.25 -36.37 -11.68
C SER A 314 15.07 -36.64 -12.60
N GLY A 315 14.72 -35.68 -13.44
CA GLY A 315 13.59 -35.78 -14.37
C GLY A 315 12.21 -35.54 -13.77
N ALA A 316 12.09 -35.13 -12.50
CA ALA A 316 10.81 -34.80 -11.87
C ALA A 316 10.03 -33.72 -12.66
N ARG A 317 8.70 -33.88 -12.75
CA ARG A 317 7.78 -32.97 -13.45
C ARG A 317 6.45 -32.87 -12.73
N ILE A 318 5.86 -31.68 -12.72
CA ILE A 318 4.46 -31.45 -12.33
C ILE A 318 3.77 -30.81 -13.53
N ALA A 319 2.70 -31.44 -14.05
CA ALA A 319 1.99 -30.98 -15.26
C ALA A 319 2.93 -30.60 -16.42
N ASN A 320 3.93 -31.46 -16.69
CA ASN A 320 5.03 -31.28 -17.65
C ASN A 320 6.01 -30.13 -17.39
N GLN A 321 5.83 -29.32 -16.34
CA GLN A 321 6.75 -28.27 -15.92
C GLN A 321 7.84 -28.82 -14.98
N LEU A 322 9.02 -28.20 -14.99
CA LEU A 322 10.06 -28.47 -14.00
C LEU A 322 9.60 -27.91 -12.64
N PRO A 323 9.65 -28.68 -11.55
CA PRO A 323 9.34 -28.17 -10.22
C PRO A 323 10.46 -27.22 -9.75
N THR A 324 10.10 -26.13 -9.07
CA THR A 324 11.10 -25.11 -8.67
C THR A 324 11.06 -24.73 -7.19
N ASP A 325 9.89 -24.82 -6.54
CA ASP A 325 9.71 -24.36 -5.15
C ASP A 325 9.45 -25.49 -4.14
N PHE A 326 9.48 -25.18 -2.83
CA PHE A 326 9.16 -26.16 -1.78
C PHE A 326 7.70 -26.64 -1.77
N ASN A 327 6.78 -25.95 -2.45
CA ASN A 327 5.42 -26.44 -2.60
C ASN A 327 5.38 -27.58 -3.63
N ASP A 328 6.10 -27.43 -4.73
CA ASP A 328 6.26 -28.48 -5.74
C ASP A 328 6.96 -29.71 -5.12
N MET A 329 7.95 -29.49 -4.23
CA MET A 329 8.58 -30.57 -3.46
C MET A 329 7.58 -31.26 -2.51
N ALA A 330 6.73 -30.48 -1.83
CA ALA A 330 5.68 -31.03 -0.96
C ALA A 330 4.61 -31.83 -1.73
N VAL A 331 4.37 -31.52 -3.01
CA VAL A 331 3.44 -32.25 -3.90
C VAL A 331 4.07 -33.53 -4.44
N LEU A 332 5.38 -33.55 -4.71
CA LEU A 332 6.09 -34.72 -5.24
C LEU A 332 6.52 -35.72 -4.15
N ASP A 333 7.22 -35.23 -3.13
CA ASP A 333 7.90 -36.05 -2.11
C ASP A 333 7.18 -36.05 -0.75
N GLY A 334 6.11 -35.25 -0.63
CA GLY A 334 5.34 -35.10 0.60
C GLY A 334 5.89 -34.04 1.57
N LYS A 335 5.03 -33.60 2.49
CA LYS A 335 5.34 -32.55 3.47
C LYS A 335 6.38 -33.00 4.51
N ASP A 336 6.45 -34.29 4.81
CA ASP A 336 7.46 -34.85 5.73
C ASP A 336 8.87 -34.77 5.15
N ALA A 337 9.05 -35.00 3.84
CA ALA A 337 10.34 -34.87 3.17
C ALA A 337 10.85 -33.41 3.18
N VAL A 338 9.95 -32.44 2.94
CA VAL A 338 10.24 -31.01 3.10
C VAL A 338 10.64 -30.69 4.54
N GLY A 339 9.92 -31.23 5.51
CA GLY A 339 10.17 -30.98 6.93
C GLY A 339 11.52 -31.55 7.39
N GLU A 340 11.87 -32.73 6.93
CA GLU A 340 13.16 -33.38 7.19
C GLU A 340 14.33 -32.60 6.56
N LEU A 341 14.19 -32.15 5.30
CA LEU A 341 15.20 -31.32 4.64
C LEU A 341 15.47 -30.01 5.40
N LEU A 342 14.40 -29.34 5.85
CA LEU A 342 14.50 -28.08 6.60
C LEU A 342 15.08 -28.30 8.02
N ARG A 343 14.68 -29.38 8.71
CA ARG A 343 15.23 -29.74 10.03
C ARG A 343 16.73 -30.06 9.94
N ARG A 344 17.16 -30.87 8.97
CA ARG A 344 18.59 -31.15 8.72
C ARG A 344 19.39 -29.90 8.39
N ALA A 345 18.88 -29.03 7.52
CA ALA A 345 19.58 -27.80 7.16
C ALA A 345 19.87 -26.89 8.36
N VAL A 346 18.99 -26.88 9.37
CA VAL A 346 19.17 -26.14 10.63
C VAL A 346 20.09 -26.88 11.61
N LEU A 347 19.92 -28.20 11.78
CA LEU A 347 20.67 -29.00 12.75
C LEU A 347 22.13 -29.29 12.34
N ASP A 348 22.35 -29.66 11.06
CA ASP A 348 23.64 -30.18 10.58
C ASP A 348 24.66 -29.08 10.27
N THR A 349 24.23 -27.82 10.26
CA THR A 349 25.06 -26.67 9.89
C THR A 349 25.03 -25.62 11.00
N PRO A 350 26.14 -25.45 11.76
CA PRO A 350 26.23 -24.42 12.79
C PRO A 350 25.81 -23.05 12.25
N ALA A 351 25.10 -22.26 13.06
CA ALA A 351 24.79 -20.88 12.71
C ALA A 351 26.09 -20.13 12.36
N PRO A 352 26.10 -19.27 11.32
CA PRO A 352 27.28 -18.48 10.99
C PRO A 352 27.66 -17.64 12.20
N ALA A 353 28.81 -17.94 12.80
CA ALA A 353 29.22 -17.37 14.07
C ALA A 353 29.33 -15.85 13.95
N SER A 354 28.55 -15.13 14.77
CA SER A 354 28.63 -13.68 14.91
C SER A 354 30.07 -13.26 15.21
N THR A 355 30.66 -12.45 14.33
CA THR A 355 32.09 -12.11 14.32
C THR A 355 32.52 -11.10 15.39
N GLU A 356 31.96 -11.20 16.60
CA GLU A 356 32.34 -10.37 17.77
C GLU A 356 33.24 -11.11 18.78
N ALA A 357 33.51 -12.42 18.58
CA ALA A 357 34.27 -13.25 19.52
C ALA A 357 35.59 -13.83 18.96
N LYS A 358 36.23 -13.16 17.98
CA LYS A 358 37.59 -13.50 17.50
C LYS A 358 38.59 -12.33 17.50
N ALA A 359 38.35 -11.33 18.35
CA ALA A 359 39.25 -10.17 18.53
C ALA A 359 39.98 -10.12 19.89
N SER A 360 39.90 -11.18 20.71
CA SER A 360 40.47 -11.22 22.07
C SER A 360 41.52 -12.31 22.30
N ARG A 361 41.97 -13.03 21.25
CA ARG A 361 42.97 -14.10 21.38
C ARG A 361 44.02 -14.14 20.27
N ALA A 362 44.51 -12.96 19.88
CA ALA A 362 45.73 -12.77 19.09
C ALA A 362 46.32 -11.36 19.32
N ARG A 363 46.77 -11.08 20.55
CA ARG A 363 47.75 -10.02 20.83
C ARG A 363 49.07 -10.63 21.27
N THR A 364 49.75 -11.23 20.32
CA THR A 364 51.21 -11.26 20.29
C THR A 364 51.61 -11.20 18.81
N GLU A 365 52.54 -10.29 18.47
CA GLU A 365 53.21 -10.13 17.17
C GLU A 365 52.41 -9.48 16.00
N GLY A 366 53.02 -8.46 15.37
CA GLY A 366 52.75 -8.09 13.97
C GLY A 366 51.98 -6.79 13.69
N MET A 367 52.69 -5.66 13.59
CA MET A 367 52.20 -4.32 13.21
C MET A 367 51.31 -4.22 11.95
N ALA A 368 50.49 -3.17 11.92
CA ALA A 368 49.83 -2.63 10.71
C ALA A 368 50.51 -1.31 10.25
N PHE A 369 50.35 -0.96 8.96
CA PHE A 369 50.21 0.40 8.34
C PHE A 369 50.19 0.18 6.80
N ASN A 370 49.16 0.54 6.02
CA ASN A 370 48.62 1.86 5.59
C ASN A 370 49.21 2.38 4.26
N LEU A 371 48.32 2.71 3.29
CA LEU A 371 48.31 3.85 2.34
C LEU A 371 49.59 4.11 1.48
N THR A 372 49.59 4.42 0.17
CA THR A 372 48.57 4.93 -0.80
C THR A 372 49.19 4.88 -2.22
N GLY A 373 48.38 4.98 -3.29
CA GLY A 373 48.79 5.67 -4.53
C GLY A 373 48.93 4.85 -5.83
N ASP A 374 48.13 5.27 -6.83
CA ASP A 374 48.21 5.16 -8.30
C ASP A 374 49.28 4.30 -9.00
N GLY A 375 48.89 3.63 -10.10
CA GLY A 375 49.85 3.08 -11.09
C GLY A 375 49.31 1.96 -11.96
N ASP A 376 48.91 2.31 -13.18
CA ASP A 376 48.31 1.49 -14.24
C ASP A 376 49.06 0.20 -14.70
N MET A 377 48.29 -0.74 -15.27
CA MET A 377 48.63 -1.91 -16.11
C MET A 377 49.83 -2.86 -15.81
N GLY A 378 49.53 -4.18 -15.87
CA GLY A 378 50.18 -5.02 -16.90
C GLY A 378 51.01 -6.26 -16.50
N SER A 379 50.34 -7.37 -16.19
CA SER A 379 50.71 -8.75 -16.60
C SER A 379 52.19 -9.15 -16.80
N ARG A 380 52.78 -9.95 -15.87
CA ARG A 380 53.19 -11.38 -16.08
C ARG A 380 54.11 -11.96 -14.99
N LYS A 381 53.99 -13.29 -14.88
CA LYS A 381 54.79 -14.32 -14.17
C LYS A 381 56.26 -14.04 -13.78
N ALA A 382 56.56 -14.51 -12.57
CA ALA A 382 57.73 -15.32 -12.13
C ALA A 382 59.06 -14.65 -11.71
N GLY A 383 59.47 -14.94 -10.47
CA GLY A 383 60.76 -15.60 -10.23
C GLY A 383 61.84 -14.87 -9.43
N LYS A 384 62.10 -15.36 -8.21
CA LYS A 384 63.39 -15.38 -7.50
C LYS A 384 64.14 -14.05 -7.20
N GLY A 385 64.23 -13.74 -5.90
CA GLY A 385 65.52 -13.77 -5.20
C GLY A 385 66.20 -12.44 -4.83
N THR A 386 66.43 -12.27 -3.52
CA THR A 386 67.60 -11.61 -2.85
C THR A 386 67.94 -10.15 -3.18
N ALA A 387 68.48 -9.32 -2.26
CA ALA A 387 68.58 -9.30 -0.79
C ALA A 387 69.28 -7.97 -0.40
N ALA A 388 69.15 -7.52 0.86
CA ALA A 388 70.03 -6.53 1.52
C ALA A 388 69.94 -5.06 0.98
N ASP A 389 70.25 -3.99 1.73
CA ASP A 389 70.43 -3.83 3.18
C ASP A 389 70.28 -2.34 3.59
N ASP A 390 70.49 -2.06 4.88
CA ASP A 390 70.75 -0.77 5.52
C ASP A 390 69.59 0.26 5.64
N VAL A 391 69.40 1.08 6.70
CA VAL A 391 69.74 1.13 8.15
C VAL A 391 69.78 2.61 8.58
N ARG A 392 69.39 2.89 9.85
CA ARG A 392 69.41 4.19 10.59
C ARG A 392 68.13 5.06 10.49
N ARG A 393 67.74 5.81 11.53
CA ARG A 393 67.85 5.67 13.01
C ARG A 393 67.12 6.86 13.69
N HIS A 394 66.80 6.74 14.99
CA HIS A 394 66.30 7.78 15.92
C HIS A 394 64.82 8.21 15.72
N ALA A 395 63.92 8.09 16.72
CA ALA A 395 63.85 8.72 18.07
C ALA A 395 63.41 10.21 17.96
N GLU A 396 62.57 10.80 18.82
CA GLU A 396 61.91 10.47 20.11
C GLU A 396 60.76 11.52 20.28
N VAL A 397 59.63 11.37 21.01
CA VAL A 397 59.40 11.67 22.46
C VAL A 397 57.98 12.30 22.62
N ASP A 398 57.23 11.88 23.66
CA ASP A 398 56.23 12.59 24.51
C ASP A 398 55.10 13.52 23.97
N SER A 399 53.98 13.78 24.70
CA SER A 399 53.29 13.10 25.83
C SER A 399 51.93 13.80 26.15
N SER A 400 50.97 13.08 26.78
CA SER A 400 49.76 13.59 27.50
C SER A 400 48.73 14.45 26.70
N GLY A 401 47.44 14.62 27.02
CA GLY A 401 46.48 14.18 28.04
C GLY A 401 45.13 14.93 27.79
N SER A 402 43.96 14.71 28.39
CA SER A 402 43.45 13.71 29.36
C SER A 402 41.89 13.74 29.35
N ASP A 403 41.20 12.80 30.02
CA ASP A 403 39.74 12.60 29.97
C ASP A 403 38.84 13.69 30.62
N ARG A 404 37.56 13.73 30.23
CA ARG A 404 36.44 13.79 31.21
C ARG A 404 35.07 13.40 30.63
N ALA A 405 34.30 12.63 31.40
CA ALA A 405 32.91 12.25 31.15
C ALA A 405 31.93 12.97 32.11
N SER A 406 30.62 12.89 31.85
CA SER A 406 29.58 13.28 32.83
C SER A 406 28.25 12.54 32.62
N THR A 407 27.59 12.24 33.73
CA THR A 407 26.38 11.41 33.87
C THR A 407 25.13 12.25 34.17
N ARG A 408 23.97 11.59 34.20
CA ARG A 408 22.63 12.20 34.33
C ARG A 408 21.80 11.42 35.37
N PRO A 409 20.96 12.07 36.20
CA PRO A 409 19.92 11.36 36.95
C PRO A 409 18.50 11.91 36.71
N SER A 410 17.50 11.20 37.26
CA SER A 410 16.05 11.40 37.12
C SER A 410 15.36 11.59 38.48
N GLY A 411 14.17 12.18 38.50
CA GLY A 411 13.33 12.25 39.72
C GLY A 411 12.00 13.00 39.57
N THR A 412 10.95 12.48 40.20
CA THR A 412 9.66 13.10 40.56
C THR A 412 9.27 12.53 41.94
N PRO A 413 8.55 13.27 42.82
CA PRO A 413 7.09 13.11 42.88
C PRO A 413 6.25 14.32 43.41
N GLU A 414 4.93 14.15 43.28
CA GLU A 414 3.81 14.55 44.17
C GLU A 414 3.19 15.98 44.32
N GLU A 415 1.85 15.91 44.35
CA GLU A 415 0.74 16.70 44.95
C GLU A 415 0.71 18.24 45.05
N GLY A 416 -0.45 18.79 44.66
CA GLY A 416 -0.92 20.14 45.00
C GLY A 416 -2.41 20.34 44.68
N LYS A 417 -3.26 20.42 45.70
CA LYS A 417 -4.72 20.61 45.59
C LYS A 417 -5.07 22.06 45.24
N GLN A 418 -6.09 22.28 44.40
CA GLN A 418 -7.12 23.30 44.65
C GLN A 418 -8.35 23.08 43.76
N ALA A 419 -9.54 23.20 44.38
CA ALA A 419 -10.83 23.11 43.70
C ALA A 419 -11.45 24.50 43.60
N PHE A 420 -12.09 24.79 42.47
CA PHE A 420 -13.05 25.89 42.37
C PHE A 420 -14.32 25.39 41.69
N THR A 421 -15.41 25.43 42.45
CA THR A 421 -16.78 25.22 41.99
C THR A 421 -17.25 26.41 41.17
N HIS A 422 -17.93 26.18 40.04
CA HIS A 422 -19.15 26.92 39.70
C HIS A 422 -19.89 26.26 38.52
N GLU A 423 -21.17 25.99 38.75
CA GLU A 423 -22.19 25.68 37.74
C GLU A 423 -23.43 26.56 38.07
N PRO A 424 -24.46 26.65 37.21
CA PRO A 424 -24.48 27.65 36.16
C PRO A 424 -25.56 28.73 36.37
N ALA A 425 -25.33 29.93 35.85
CA ALA A 425 -26.33 31.00 35.81
C ALA A 425 -26.96 31.10 34.42
N ALA A 426 -28.27 30.91 34.33
CA ALA A 426 -29.04 31.23 33.14
C ALA A 426 -29.29 32.75 33.04
N SER A 427 -29.22 33.30 31.83
CA SER A 427 -29.92 34.54 31.48
C SER A 427 -30.02 34.69 29.96
N SER A 428 -31.25 34.78 29.49
CA SER A 428 -31.66 35.15 28.14
C SER A 428 -31.35 36.63 27.84
N ILE A 429 -30.82 36.94 26.66
CA ILE A 429 -30.96 38.27 26.03
C ILE A 429 -31.36 38.09 24.56
N THR A 430 -32.25 38.99 24.14
CA THR A 430 -33.01 39.00 22.89
C THR A 430 -32.23 39.49 21.66
N GLU A 431 -32.89 39.38 20.51
CA GLU A 431 -32.39 39.73 19.18
C GLU A 431 -31.85 41.16 19.04
N THR A 432 -30.86 41.33 18.17
CA THR A 432 -30.80 42.51 17.29
C THR A 432 -30.45 42.07 15.88
N THR A 433 -31.21 42.58 14.91
CA THR A 433 -31.18 42.22 13.50
C THR A 433 -29.92 42.71 12.78
N GLY A 434 -29.28 41.83 12.02
CA GLY A 434 -28.30 42.17 11.00
C GLY A 434 -28.60 41.41 9.71
N GLU A 435 -29.19 42.09 8.73
CA GLU A 435 -29.53 41.49 7.44
C GLU A 435 -28.29 41.18 6.59
N GLY A 436 -28.42 40.20 5.69
CA GLY A 436 -27.49 40.03 4.57
C GLY A 436 -26.82 38.66 4.46
N GLN A 437 -27.52 37.69 3.88
CA GLN A 437 -27.07 36.93 2.70
C GLN A 437 -28.01 35.74 2.43
N HIS A 438 -28.82 35.85 1.37
CA HIS A 438 -29.65 34.74 0.89
C HIS A 438 -28.78 33.60 0.35
N SER A 439 -28.70 32.48 1.09
CA SER A 439 -28.27 31.20 0.54
C SER A 439 -29.49 30.41 0.08
N ASN A 440 -29.63 30.25 -1.24
CA ASN A 440 -30.72 29.51 -1.85
C ASN A 440 -30.64 28.02 -1.43
N ARG A 441 -31.47 27.63 -0.47
CA ARG A 441 -31.70 26.25 -0.02
C ARG A 441 -33.18 25.97 -0.23
N GLY A 442 -33.49 24.86 -0.91
CA GLY A 442 -34.85 24.34 -1.02
C GLY A 442 -35.49 24.08 0.36
N PRO A 443 -36.81 23.87 0.41
CA PRO A 443 -37.59 23.91 1.64
C PRO A 443 -37.03 22.91 2.67
N ARG A 444 -36.51 23.44 3.77
CA ARG A 444 -36.21 22.62 4.95
C ARG A 444 -37.54 22.47 5.70
N HIS A 445 -38.07 21.25 5.74
CA HIS A 445 -39.06 20.91 6.75
C HIS A 445 -38.43 21.16 8.12
N ALA A 446 -39.16 21.84 9.02
CA ALA A 446 -38.69 22.06 10.37
C ALA A 446 -38.61 20.71 11.08
N ALA A 447 -37.42 20.35 11.56
CA ALA A 447 -37.22 19.10 12.29
C ALA A 447 -37.96 19.18 13.64
N GLY A 448 -38.84 18.22 13.88
CA GLY A 448 -39.71 18.18 15.07
C GLY A 448 -39.04 17.55 16.29
N GLU A 449 -39.87 16.92 17.12
CA GLU A 449 -39.43 16.25 18.33
C GLU A 449 -38.65 14.96 18.04
N LEU A 450 -38.11 14.32 19.08
CA LEU A 450 -37.42 13.03 18.96
C LEU A 450 -38.47 11.92 18.80
N ILE A 451 -38.30 11.05 17.80
CA ILE A 451 -39.27 9.98 17.50
C ILE A 451 -39.33 8.95 18.64
N TYR A 452 -38.24 8.81 19.40
CA TYR A 452 -38.19 8.11 20.68
C TYR A 452 -36.98 8.58 21.50
N GLY A 453 -37.02 8.37 22.81
CA GLY A 453 -35.91 8.67 23.72
C GLY A 453 -34.76 7.67 23.60
N LEU A 454 -33.55 8.08 24.00
CA LEU A 454 -32.36 7.23 23.95
C LEU A 454 -32.41 6.06 24.96
N ASP A 455 -33.20 6.19 26.01
CA ASP A 455 -33.57 5.15 26.97
C ASP A 455 -34.20 3.93 26.28
N ALA A 456 -35.03 4.12 25.24
CA ALA A 456 -35.64 3.04 24.48
C ALA A 456 -34.66 2.24 23.60
N VAL A 457 -33.40 2.67 23.46
CA VAL A 457 -32.36 1.92 22.73
C VAL A 457 -31.66 0.93 23.67
N PRO A 458 -31.66 -0.38 23.39
CA PRO A 458 -31.03 -1.40 24.24
C PRO A 458 -29.52 -1.18 24.51
N THR A 459 -29.07 -1.59 25.70
CA THR A 459 -27.70 -1.38 26.19
C THR A 459 -26.65 -2.15 25.37
N ASP A 460 -26.97 -3.35 24.91
CA ASP A 460 -26.14 -4.16 24.02
C ASP A 460 -25.94 -3.48 22.65
N VAL A 461 -26.98 -2.85 22.10
CA VAL A 461 -26.92 -2.06 20.85
C VAL A 461 -26.05 -0.81 21.03
N LYS A 462 -26.13 -0.12 22.18
CA LYS A 462 -25.23 0.99 22.54
C LYS A 462 -23.77 0.53 22.64
N LEU A 463 -23.50 -0.58 23.33
CA LEU A 463 -22.16 -1.18 23.46
C LEU A 463 -21.62 -1.72 22.12
N ALA A 464 -22.48 -2.19 21.22
CA ALA A 464 -22.11 -2.56 19.86
C ALA A 464 -21.71 -1.34 19.03
N ALA A 465 -22.44 -0.22 19.17
CA ALA A 465 -22.09 1.05 18.53
C ALA A 465 -20.71 1.56 19.00
N GLU A 466 -20.41 1.55 20.30
CA GLU A 466 -19.09 1.95 20.83
C GLU A 466 -17.96 1.05 20.35
N ARG A 467 -18.19 -0.28 20.27
CA ARG A 467 -17.20 -1.21 19.68
C ARG A 467 -16.95 -0.93 18.19
N ARG A 468 -17.92 -0.37 17.46
CA ARG A 468 -17.82 -0.13 16.01
C ARG A 468 -17.36 1.28 15.61
N PHE A 469 -17.71 2.30 16.38
CA PHE A 469 -17.41 3.71 16.08
C PHE A 469 -16.44 4.35 17.11
N GLY A 470 -16.00 3.59 18.12
CA GLY A 470 -15.07 4.00 19.17
C GLY A 470 -15.77 4.36 20.49
N ALA A 471 -15.06 4.25 21.62
CA ALA A 471 -15.61 4.52 22.95
C ALA A 471 -15.96 6.01 23.17
N ALA A 472 -16.94 6.27 24.05
CA ALA A 472 -17.46 7.59 24.43
C ALA A 472 -18.09 8.37 23.25
N LEU A 473 -19.07 7.75 22.61
CA LEU A 473 -19.87 8.34 21.54
C LEU A 473 -20.94 9.30 22.08
N ARG A 474 -21.19 10.37 21.33
CA ARG A 474 -22.43 11.13 21.44
C ARG A 474 -23.54 10.36 20.74
N MET A 475 -24.52 9.92 21.51
CA MET A 475 -25.59 9.04 21.05
C MET A 475 -26.89 9.83 20.89
N PHE A 476 -27.54 9.70 19.73
CA PHE A 476 -28.75 10.42 19.40
C PHE A 476 -29.82 9.49 18.81
N THR A 477 -31.07 9.89 18.94
CA THR A 477 -32.21 9.29 18.24
C THR A 477 -32.69 10.24 17.12
N PRO A 478 -33.38 9.72 16.09
CA PRO A 478 -33.87 10.53 14.98
C PRO A 478 -34.99 11.48 15.43
N ARG A 479 -35.15 12.59 14.71
CA ARG A 479 -36.24 13.55 14.87
C ARG A 479 -37.30 13.39 13.80
N GLU A 480 -38.53 13.76 14.12
CA GLU A 480 -39.59 13.89 13.11
C GLU A 480 -39.17 14.84 12.00
N ASN A 481 -39.44 14.48 10.74
CA ASN A 481 -38.97 15.22 9.56
C ASN A 481 -37.43 15.45 9.56
N GLY A 482 -36.68 14.66 10.34
CA GLY A 482 -35.26 14.81 10.55
C GLY A 482 -34.39 14.23 9.42
N GLY A 483 -33.18 14.78 9.31
CA GLY A 483 -32.20 14.41 8.30
C GLY A 483 -32.03 15.49 7.23
N PRO A 484 -31.46 15.16 6.05
CA PRO A 484 -30.91 13.85 5.68
C PRO A 484 -29.70 13.47 6.57
N TYR A 485 -29.83 12.37 7.32
CA TYR A 485 -28.71 11.74 8.01
C TYR A 485 -27.88 10.98 6.98
N ARG A 486 -26.55 11.12 7.02
CA ARG A 486 -25.63 10.58 6.01
C ARG A 486 -24.40 9.99 6.68
N GLY A 487 -23.92 8.89 6.14
CA GLY A 487 -22.72 8.21 6.62
C GLY A 487 -22.87 6.71 6.68
N GLU A 488 -21.86 6.11 7.28
CA GLU A 488 -21.67 4.67 7.40
C GLU A 488 -22.61 4.09 8.44
N VAL A 489 -23.25 2.96 8.12
CA VAL A 489 -24.15 2.25 9.04
C VAL A 489 -23.57 0.94 9.55
N PHE A 490 -23.91 0.65 10.80
CA PHE A 490 -23.77 -0.64 11.46
C PHE A 490 -25.15 -1.25 11.63
N ASN A 491 -25.32 -2.49 11.17
CA ASN A 491 -26.62 -3.15 11.10
C ASN A 491 -26.80 -4.13 12.25
N THR A 492 -27.86 -3.93 13.04
CA THR A 492 -28.32 -4.86 14.08
C THR A 492 -29.68 -5.44 13.69
N GLU A 493 -30.27 -6.30 14.53
CA GLU A 493 -31.57 -6.89 14.24
C GLU A 493 -32.69 -5.83 14.12
N HIS A 494 -32.81 -4.93 15.11
CA HIS A 494 -33.90 -3.95 15.19
C HIS A 494 -33.48 -2.50 14.90
N TYR A 495 -32.18 -2.19 14.91
CA TYR A 495 -31.65 -0.85 14.67
C TYR A 495 -30.60 -0.81 13.56
N LEU A 496 -30.59 0.28 12.82
CA LEU A 496 -29.51 0.68 11.94
C LEU A 496 -28.78 1.86 12.61
N VAL A 497 -27.53 1.66 13.03
CA VAL A 497 -26.75 2.67 13.77
C VAL A 497 -25.88 3.43 12.79
N GLN A 498 -26.14 4.72 12.58
CA GLN A 498 -25.43 5.54 11.60
C GLN A 498 -24.39 6.45 12.24
N GLY A 499 -23.14 6.38 11.78
CA GLY A 499 -22.09 7.36 12.10
C GLY A 499 -22.27 8.63 11.28
N VAL A 500 -22.88 9.66 11.87
CA VAL A 500 -23.26 10.91 11.17
C VAL A 500 -22.21 12.02 11.28
N ALA A 501 -21.32 11.95 12.28
CA ALA A 501 -20.22 12.88 12.49
C ALA A 501 -19.13 12.22 13.37
N PRO A 502 -17.92 12.80 13.49
CA PRO A 502 -16.89 12.27 14.37
C PRO A 502 -17.40 12.08 15.81
N ARG A 503 -17.33 10.83 16.28
CA ARG A 503 -17.80 10.39 17.61
C ARG A 503 -19.28 10.71 17.87
N SER A 504 -20.11 10.72 16.83
CA SER A 504 -21.56 10.91 16.93
C SER A 504 -22.32 9.87 16.12
N VAL A 505 -23.24 9.17 16.78
CA VAL A 505 -24.09 8.14 16.15
C VAL A 505 -25.57 8.44 16.32
N VAL A 506 -26.37 8.10 15.32
CA VAL A 506 -27.84 8.10 15.38
C VAL A 506 -28.34 6.67 15.31
N PHE A 507 -29.18 6.25 16.25
CA PHE A 507 -29.81 4.92 16.25
C PHE A 507 -31.15 5.01 15.52
N HIS A 508 -31.32 4.32 14.39
CA HIS A 508 -32.54 4.33 13.59
C HIS A 508 -33.31 3.01 13.75
N ALA A 509 -34.52 3.03 14.33
CA ALA A 509 -35.36 1.85 14.48
C ALA A 509 -35.90 1.39 13.12
N LYS A 510 -35.74 0.10 12.81
CA LYS A 510 -36.14 -0.47 11.51
C LYS A 510 -37.65 -0.63 11.34
N GLY A 511 -38.41 -0.77 12.43
CA GLY A 511 -39.84 -1.11 12.38
C GLY A 511 -40.73 -0.14 11.59
N LYS A 512 -40.30 1.12 11.40
CA LYS A 512 -40.96 2.14 10.56
C LYS A 512 -40.08 2.60 9.38
N MET A 513 -39.07 1.80 8.99
CA MET A 513 -38.13 2.11 7.91
C MET A 513 -38.55 1.46 6.58
N THR A 514 -38.42 2.23 5.50
CA THR A 514 -38.68 1.79 4.13
C THR A 514 -37.40 1.86 3.31
N PHE A 515 -37.08 0.77 2.61
CA PHE A 515 -35.91 0.67 1.74
C PHE A 515 -36.33 1.06 0.31
N VAL A 516 -35.72 2.10 -0.26
CA VAL A 516 -36.16 2.63 -1.57
C VAL A 516 -35.71 1.79 -2.77
N SER A 517 -35.07 0.64 -2.53
CA SER A 517 -34.66 -0.31 -3.57
C SER A 517 -34.58 -1.72 -3.01
N ASP A 518 -34.92 -2.70 -3.84
CA ASP A 518 -34.86 -4.12 -3.47
C ASP A 518 -33.46 -4.58 -3.09
N ARG A 519 -32.42 -3.97 -3.70
CA ARG A 519 -31.01 -4.19 -3.32
C ARG A 519 -30.73 -3.83 -1.87
N LEU A 520 -31.22 -2.68 -1.38
CA LEU A 520 -30.99 -2.27 0.01
C LEU A 520 -31.79 -3.12 0.99
N ARG A 521 -33.01 -3.56 0.60
CA ARG A 521 -33.80 -4.52 1.37
C ARG A 521 -33.06 -5.86 1.49
N TRP A 522 -32.60 -6.43 0.37
CA TRP A 522 -31.79 -7.65 0.35
C TRP A 522 -30.50 -7.52 1.18
N MET A 523 -29.82 -6.38 1.11
CA MET A 523 -28.63 -6.12 1.93
C MET A 523 -28.95 -6.05 3.43
N ASP A 524 -30.17 -5.65 3.83
CA ASP A 524 -30.59 -5.71 5.23
C ASP A 524 -30.84 -7.15 5.68
N GLU A 525 -31.67 -7.86 4.91
CA GLU A 525 -32.05 -9.28 5.14
C GLU A 525 -30.83 -10.20 5.28
N HIS A 526 -29.74 -9.92 4.57
CA HIS A 526 -28.50 -10.72 4.58
C HIS A 526 -27.39 -10.11 5.46
N HIS A 527 -27.72 -9.16 6.35
CA HIS A 527 -26.79 -8.42 7.24
C HIS A 527 -25.61 -7.72 6.54
N ARG A 528 -25.71 -7.49 5.22
CA ARG A 528 -24.72 -6.88 4.33
C ARG A 528 -24.75 -5.34 4.28
N LEU A 529 -25.62 -4.68 5.05
CA LEU A 529 -25.57 -3.22 5.26
C LEU A 529 -24.40 -2.76 6.14
N ASN A 530 -23.71 -3.66 6.84
CA ASN A 530 -22.58 -3.31 7.71
C ASN A 530 -21.44 -2.62 6.94
N GLY A 531 -21.12 -1.38 7.32
CA GLY A 531 -20.10 -0.57 6.65
C GLY A 531 -20.56 0.12 5.36
N ALA A 532 -21.83 0.00 4.98
CA ALA A 532 -22.38 0.71 3.82
C ALA A 532 -22.58 2.20 4.12
N ASP A 533 -22.31 3.07 3.14
CA ASP A 533 -22.70 4.48 3.17
C ASP A 533 -24.16 4.61 2.68
N VAL A 534 -25.02 5.25 3.49
CA VAL A 534 -26.45 5.42 3.20
C VAL A 534 -26.93 6.83 3.59
N GLN A 535 -28.09 7.23 3.07
CA GLN A 535 -28.79 8.44 3.46
C GLN A 535 -30.17 8.06 4.04
N ILE A 536 -30.49 8.58 5.23
CA ILE A 536 -31.77 8.34 5.91
C ILE A 536 -32.51 9.68 6.02
N VAL A 537 -33.75 9.71 5.56
CA VAL A 537 -34.65 10.88 5.63
C VAL A 537 -35.93 10.45 6.34
N TYR A 538 -36.43 11.28 7.25
CA TYR A 538 -37.72 11.05 7.90
C TYR A 538 -38.82 11.92 7.29
N GLU A 539 -40.01 11.34 7.17
CA GLU A 539 -41.28 12.04 6.88
C GLU A 539 -42.24 11.68 8.02
N GLY A 540 -42.52 12.65 8.89
CA GLY A 540 -43.02 12.37 10.24
C GLY A 540 -42.08 11.39 10.97
N GLU A 541 -42.64 10.31 11.52
CA GLU A 541 -41.88 9.23 12.15
C GLU A 541 -41.29 8.18 11.17
N ARG A 542 -41.68 8.19 9.89
CA ARG A 542 -41.32 7.11 8.95
C ARG A 542 -39.97 7.39 8.28
N ALA A 543 -39.07 6.42 8.30
CA ALA A 543 -37.75 6.54 7.67
C ALA A 543 -37.76 6.04 6.23
N LYS A 544 -37.05 6.73 5.33
CA LYS A 544 -36.71 6.29 3.98
C LYS A 544 -35.18 6.15 3.88
N LEU A 545 -34.71 4.94 3.57
CA LEU A 545 -33.29 4.62 3.37
C LEU A 545 -32.93 4.66 1.88
N TYR A 546 -32.04 5.58 1.52
CA TYR A 546 -31.49 5.77 0.18
C TYR A 546 -30.03 5.30 0.11
N PRO A 547 -29.56 4.80 -1.05
CA PRO A 547 -28.14 4.55 -1.26
C PRO A 547 -27.41 5.91 -1.33
N TRP A 548 -26.27 6.03 -0.66
CA TRP A 548 -25.49 7.27 -0.66
C TRP A 548 -24.03 6.97 -0.99
N ASP A 549 -23.43 7.82 -1.80
CA ASP A 549 -22.05 7.68 -2.24
C ASP A 549 -21.26 8.86 -1.67
N ARG A 550 -20.43 8.57 -0.66
CA ARG A 550 -19.64 9.55 0.07
C ARG A 550 -18.67 10.31 -0.82
N ALA A 551 -18.11 9.67 -1.84
CA ALA A 551 -17.18 10.29 -2.78
C ALA A 551 -17.92 11.24 -3.73
N ARG A 552 -19.10 10.83 -4.21
CA ARG A 552 -20.00 11.67 -5.00
C ARG A 552 -20.40 12.94 -4.24
N ASP A 553 -20.88 12.80 -3.01
CA ASP A 553 -21.38 13.91 -2.20
C ASP A 553 -20.26 14.90 -1.80
N GLN A 554 -19.04 14.40 -1.57
CA GLN A 554 -17.85 15.25 -1.41
C GLN A 554 -17.50 16.03 -2.67
N LEU A 555 -17.58 15.41 -3.85
CA LEU A 555 -17.33 16.07 -5.14
C LEU A 555 -18.38 17.15 -5.43
N GLU A 556 -19.67 16.84 -5.24
CA GLU A 556 -20.78 17.80 -5.41
C GLU A 556 -20.62 19.01 -4.46
N ARG A 557 -20.21 18.78 -3.20
CA ARG A 557 -19.88 19.86 -2.25
C ARG A 557 -18.66 20.69 -2.67
N ALA A 558 -17.60 20.06 -3.18
CA ALA A 558 -16.42 20.78 -3.66
C ALA A 558 -16.76 21.68 -4.87
N VAL A 559 -17.54 21.17 -5.83
CA VAL A 559 -18.03 21.96 -6.98
C VAL A 559 -18.93 23.11 -6.51
N ALA A 560 -19.86 22.87 -5.57
CA ALA A 560 -20.70 23.93 -5.01
C ALA A 560 -19.89 25.03 -4.29
N SER A 561 -18.81 24.66 -3.58
CA SER A 561 -17.89 25.61 -2.97
C SER A 561 -17.14 26.43 -4.02
N LEU A 562 -16.63 25.77 -5.08
CA LEU A 562 -15.94 26.46 -6.18
C LEU A 562 -16.85 27.46 -6.90
N LYS A 563 -18.12 27.09 -7.15
CA LYS A 563 -19.13 28.02 -7.70
C LYS A 563 -19.39 29.21 -6.78
N LYS A 564 -19.48 28.98 -5.46
CA LYS A 564 -19.66 30.07 -4.48
C LYS A 564 -18.49 31.05 -4.55
N SER A 565 -17.25 30.55 -4.50
CA SER A 565 -16.05 31.38 -4.61
C SER A 565 -15.91 32.05 -5.98
N ALA A 566 -16.33 31.39 -7.07
CA ALA A 566 -16.34 32.00 -8.40
C ALA A 566 -17.28 33.21 -8.46
N ARG A 567 -18.49 33.10 -7.88
CA ARG A 567 -19.44 34.21 -7.76
C ARG A 567 -18.95 35.32 -6.82
N GLU A 568 -18.35 34.97 -5.68
CA GLU A 568 -17.76 35.95 -4.75
C GLU A 568 -16.60 36.74 -5.37
N MET A 569 -15.88 36.14 -6.32
CA MET A 569 -14.75 36.75 -7.05
C MET A 569 -15.15 37.37 -8.41
N GLY A 570 -16.44 37.39 -8.77
CA GLY A 570 -16.91 37.99 -10.03
C GLY A 570 -16.53 37.24 -11.32
N PHE A 571 -16.27 35.93 -11.25
CA PHE A 571 -15.94 35.12 -12.43
C PHE A 571 -17.21 34.67 -13.19
N ASP A 572 -17.70 35.55 -14.06
CA ASP A 572 -18.85 35.25 -14.92
C ASP A 572 -18.61 34.06 -15.86
N GLY A 573 -19.67 33.24 -16.04
CA GLY A 573 -19.63 32.03 -16.88
C GLY A 573 -18.85 30.85 -16.29
N MET A 574 -18.18 31.00 -15.15
CA MET A 574 -17.44 29.90 -14.50
C MET A 574 -18.38 28.81 -13.96
N ASP A 575 -19.57 29.18 -13.45
CA ASP A 575 -20.58 28.23 -12.98
C ASP A 575 -21.02 27.26 -14.10
N ALA A 576 -21.23 27.78 -15.32
CA ALA A 576 -21.60 26.97 -16.49
C ALA A 576 -20.48 26.03 -16.95
N LYS A 577 -19.21 26.49 -16.88
CA LYS A 577 -18.04 25.64 -17.17
C LYS A 577 -17.88 24.53 -16.12
N LEU A 578 -18.08 24.85 -14.84
CA LEU A 578 -18.06 23.86 -13.75
C LEU A 578 -19.20 22.84 -13.90
N ASP A 579 -20.39 23.25 -14.31
CA ASP A 579 -21.50 22.33 -14.62
C ASP A 579 -21.19 21.44 -15.82
N ALA A 580 -20.64 21.99 -16.92
CA ALA A 580 -20.26 21.20 -18.08
C ALA A 580 -19.18 20.16 -17.75
N LEU A 581 -18.15 20.54 -16.98
CA LEU A 581 -17.10 19.63 -16.51
C LEU A 581 -17.65 18.55 -15.57
N HIS A 582 -18.53 18.93 -14.64
CA HIS A 582 -19.21 18.01 -13.73
C HIS A 582 -20.07 17.00 -14.51
N ALA A 583 -20.90 17.47 -15.43
CA ALA A 583 -21.75 16.65 -16.29
C ALA A 583 -20.92 15.71 -17.19
N ALA A 584 -19.83 16.19 -17.81
CA ALA A 584 -18.94 15.38 -18.63
C ALA A 584 -18.15 14.33 -17.81
N SER A 585 -17.82 14.63 -16.55
CA SER A 585 -17.26 13.65 -15.61
C SER A 585 -18.28 12.56 -15.29
N TRP A 586 -19.51 12.93 -14.94
CA TRP A 586 -20.59 11.98 -14.66
C TRP A 586 -21.02 11.16 -15.85
N ALA A 587 -21.07 11.74 -17.06
CA ALA A 587 -21.35 11.02 -18.29
C ALA A 587 -20.32 9.90 -18.53
N ARG A 588 -19.02 10.18 -18.33
CA ARG A 588 -17.96 9.17 -18.42
C ARG A 588 -18.09 8.08 -17.37
N VAL A 589 -18.35 8.43 -16.11
CA VAL A 589 -18.54 7.44 -15.02
C VAL A 589 -19.80 6.57 -15.26
N LYS A 590 -20.89 7.18 -15.72
CA LYS A 590 -22.14 6.47 -16.06
C LYS A 590 -21.97 5.57 -17.28
N ALA A 591 -21.27 6.04 -18.32
CA ALA A 591 -20.95 5.24 -19.50
C ALA A 591 -20.04 4.05 -19.15
N ALA A 592 -19.02 4.25 -18.31
CA ALA A 592 -18.15 3.16 -17.83
C ALA A 592 -18.94 2.11 -17.02
N ARG A 593 -19.83 2.54 -16.11
CA ARG A 593 -20.72 1.63 -15.37
C ARG A 593 -21.71 0.90 -16.30
N ALA A 594 -22.28 1.60 -17.29
CA ALA A 594 -23.20 0.99 -18.26
C ALA A 594 -22.50 -0.03 -19.18
N ALA A 595 -21.28 0.27 -19.63
CA ALA A 595 -20.46 -0.65 -20.43
C ALA A 595 -20.06 -1.90 -19.62
N ALA A 596 -19.64 -1.74 -18.37
CA ALA A 596 -19.35 -2.87 -17.48
C ALA A 596 -20.60 -3.73 -17.23
N LEU A 597 -21.76 -3.12 -17.03
CA LEU A 597 -23.02 -3.83 -16.78
C LEU A 597 -23.59 -4.51 -18.04
N ALA A 598 -23.37 -3.93 -19.22
CA ALA A 598 -23.67 -4.56 -20.51
C ALA A 598 -22.74 -5.77 -20.77
N GLN A 599 -21.43 -5.63 -20.50
CA GLN A 599 -20.46 -6.73 -20.60
C GLN A 599 -20.74 -7.86 -19.61
N ALA A 600 -21.27 -7.56 -18.43
CA ALA A 600 -21.74 -8.56 -17.47
C ALA A 600 -22.98 -9.31 -18.00
N ARG A 601 -23.99 -8.59 -18.50
CA ARG A 601 -25.22 -9.20 -19.06
C ARG A 601 -24.91 -10.09 -20.26
N SER A 602 -24.12 -9.62 -21.23
CA SER A 602 -23.74 -10.40 -22.41
C SER A 602 -22.92 -11.67 -22.09
N ARG A 603 -22.37 -11.80 -20.88
CA ARG A 603 -21.68 -13.01 -20.41
C ARG A 603 -22.63 -14.00 -19.73
N VAL A 604 -23.71 -13.52 -19.13
CA VAL A 604 -24.77 -14.36 -18.56
C VAL A 604 -25.66 -14.92 -19.67
N ASP A 605 -26.04 -14.08 -20.64
CA ASP A 605 -26.87 -14.49 -21.79
C ASP A 605 -26.10 -15.43 -22.76
N GLY A 606 -24.76 -15.44 -22.71
CA GLY A 606 -23.87 -16.30 -23.51
C GLY A 606 -23.61 -17.69 -22.93
N HIS A 607 -24.43 -18.16 -21.98
CA HIS A 607 -24.35 -19.50 -21.38
C HIS A 607 -25.69 -20.27 -21.45
N GLY A 608 -26.57 -19.85 -22.37
CA GLY A 608 -27.92 -20.38 -22.51
C GLY A 608 -28.27 -20.89 -23.92
N ASP A 609 -27.36 -21.55 -24.63
CA ASP A 609 -27.73 -22.51 -25.69
C ASP A 609 -26.55 -23.40 -26.14
N VAL A 610 -26.84 -24.58 -26.72
CA VAL A 610 -25.91 -25.58 -27.33
C VAL A 610 -25.02 -26.37 -26.31
N ASP A 611 -25.05 -27.71 -26.20
CA ASP A 611 -25.70 -28.74 -27.02
C ASP A 611 -26.15 -30.01 -26.23
N ASP A 612 -27.01 -30.80 -26.88
CA ASP A 612 -27.73 -32.01 -26.38
C ASP A 612 -26.90 -33.32 -26.49
N PRO A 613 -26.81 -34.18 -25.45
CA PRO A 613 -26.02 -35.41 -25.48
C PRO A 613 -26.73 -36.60 -26.14
N GLN A 614 -26.95 -36.56 -27.46
CA GLN A 614 -27.21 -37.76 -28.28
C GLN A 614 -26.49 -37.74 -29.65
N ARG A 615 -25.22 -38.16 -29.67
CA ARG A 615 -24.54 -38.76 -30.84
C ARG A 615 -23.27 -39.52 -30.46
#